data_AF-A0A3C0TUC4-F1
#
_entry.id   AF-A0A3C0TUC4-F1
#
_cell.length_a   1.000
_cell.length_b   1.000
_cell.length_c   1.000
_cell.angle_alpha   90.00
_cell.angle_beta   90.00
_cell.angle_gamma   90.00
#
_symmetry.space_group_name_H-M   'P 1'
#
loop_
_entity.id
_entity.type
_entity.pdbx_description
1 polymer ?
#
loop_
_entity_poly.entity_id
_entity_poly.type
_entity_poly.pdbx_seq_one_letter_code
_entity_poly.pdbx_strand_id
1 'polypeptide(L)'
;MKKTRRKPISTDRTLAYAQDVVDGKVVAGPHVRNACRRHIDDLKRTDGIRFDLDAAGRAIGFFETVLLLSDGQFDGKPFTLHPSQAFIIGSLFGWKRGDGTRRFRRAYIEQGKGNGKTPLSAGIALYGLVGCGESGAEIYSAASKREQASVMFRDAVRMVQKSKLLSSRLEMSGGAGKEYNIAYLTRGSFFRMASRDTGKTGSGPRPYFVLADEVHEMLDRTILETLERGFKFRREPMLVMTTNSAASRTCIAREEHEHAIRCAAGNHDAVTDPTYLGEIIDDNTFSYVCALDPGDDPLTDESCWEKANPLLGVTISRKYLADVVAQAKAIPGQLNGILRLHFCVWTDSSTAWMARATLEPRICEFQPVRGAKTWLGLDLSQVRDITALAAVQRQ
;
A
#
# COMPACT_ATOMS: atom_id res chain seq x y z
N MET A 1 -19.62 -17.08 -41.41
CA MET A 1 -19.64 -16.15 -40.27
C MET A 1 -20.09 -16.90 -39.02
N LYS A 2 -19.17 -17.36 -38.17
CA LYS A 2 -19.52 -17.98 -36.88
C LYS A 2 -19.64 -16.89 -35.83
N LYS A 3 -20.87 -16.59 -35.40
CA LYS A 3 -21.18 -15.68 -34.29
C LYS A 3 -20.49 -16.21 -33.03
N THR A 4 -19.45 -15.50 -32.59
CA THR A 4 -18.74 -15.80 -31.36
C THR A 4 -19.70 -15.60 -30.19
N ARG A 5 -19.85 -16.67 -29.42
CA ARG A 5 -20.71 -16.83 -28.25
C ARG A 5 -20.41 -15.70 -27.24
N ARG A 6 -21.42 -14.88 -26.94
CA ARG A 6 -21.39 -13.83 -25.90
C ARG A 6 -21.02 -14.52 -24.57
N LYS A 7 -19.82 -14.23 -24.03
CA LYS A 7 -19.41 -14.71 -22.70
C LYS A 7 -20.36 -14.10 -21.65
N PRO A 8 -20.68 -14.83 -20.56
CA PRO A 8 -21.59 -14.32 -19.54
C PRO A 8 -20.97 -13.07 -18.91
N ILE A 9 -21.84 -12.14 -18.50
CA ILE A 9 -21.46 -10.90 -17.81
C ILE A 9 -20.55 -11.29 -16.64
N SER A 10 -19.26 -10.97 -16.78
CA SER A 10 -18.31 -11.05 -15.67
C SER A 10 -18.87 -10.17 -14.57
N THR A 11 -19.24 -10.75 -13.44
CA THR A 11 -19.66 -9.98 -12.25
C THR A 11 -18.62 -8.89 -11.99
N ASP A 12 -19.04 -7.64 -11.86
CA ASP A 12 -18.14 -6.54 -11.51
C ASP A 12 -17.68 -6.73 -10.06
N ARG A 13 -16.55 -7.42 -9.90
CA ARG A 13 -15.94 -7.71 -8.59
C ARG A 13 -15.44 -6.44 -7.90
N THR A 14 -15.17 -5.38 -8.67
CA THR A 14 -14.73 -4.09 -8.14
C THR A 14 -15.91 -3.42 -7.44
N LEU A 15 -17.04 -3.29 -8.15
CA LEU A 15 -18.27 -2.75 -7.58
C LEU A 15 -18.82 -3.63 -6.46
N ALA A 16 -18.81 -4.96 -6.62
CA ALA A 16 -19.30 -5.88 -5.60
C ALA A 16 -18.57 -5.69 -4.26
N TYR A 17 -17.24 -5.62 -4.27
CA TYR A 17 -16.47 -5.34 -3.05
C TYR A 17 -16.80 -3.97 -2.46
N ALA A 18 -16.88 -2.93 -3.31
CA ALA A 18 -17.21 -1.59 -2.85
C ALA A 18 -18.58 -1.54 -2.17
N GLN A 19 -19.57 -2.22 -2.75
CA GLN A 19 -20.92 -2.31 -2.20
C GLN A 19 -20.92 -3.07 -0.87
N ASP A 20 -20.26 -4.23 -0.81
CA ASP A 20 -20.22 -5.04 0.42
C ASP A 20 -19.50 -4.33 1.57
N VAL A 21 -18.49 -3.50 1.28
CA VAL A 21 -17.84 -2.64 2.29
C VAL A 21 -18.78 -1.52 2.76
N VAL A 22 -19.47 -0.84 1.84
CA VAL A 22 -20.37 0.27 2.19
C VAL A 22 -21.62 -0.23 2.94
N ASP A 23 -22.12 -1.40 2.58
CA ASP A 23 -23.24 -2.08 3.24
C ASP A 23 -22.84 -2.71 4.59
N GLY A 24 -21.55 -2.73 4.94
CA GLY A 24 -21.04 -3.31 6.18
C GLY A 24 -20.96 -4.84 6.20
N LYS A 25 -21.12 -5.51 5.06
CA LYS A 25 -20.93 -6.97 4.94
C LYS A 25 -19.46 -7.38 5.03
N VAL A 26 -18.56 -6.51 4.56
CA VAL A 26 -17.12 -6.63 4.73
C VAL A 26 -16.66 -5.60 5.75
N VAL A 27 -16.06 -6.06 6.84
CA VAL A 27 -15.45 -5.19 7.86
C VAL A 27 -14.23 -4.51 7.26
N ALA A 28 -14.25 -3.18 7.21
CA ALA A 28 -13.16 -2.38 6.68
C ALA A 28 -13.02 -1.08 7.48
N GLY A 29 -11.79 -0.55 7.55
CA GLY A 29 -11.48 0.72 8.20
C GLY A 29 -12.03 1.95 7.48
N PRO A 30 -11.94 3.14 8.11
CA PRO A 30 -12.58 4.36 7.62
C PRO A 30 -12.15 4.74 6.20
N HIS A 31 -10.86 4.68 5.90
CA HIS A 31 -10.35 5.12 4.60
C HIS A 31 -10.63 4.11 3.46
N VAL A 32 -10.68 2.80 3.74
CA VAL A 32 -11.15 1.80 2.76
C VAL A 32 -12.64 2.00 2.47
N ARG A 33 -13.46 2.25 3.50
CA ARG A 33 -14.88 2.59 3.30
C ARG A 33 -15.05 3.82 2.43
N ASN A 34 -14.24 4.87 2.63
CA ASN A 34 -14.26 6.07 1.80
C ASN A 34 -13.82 5.80 0.35
N ALA A 35 -12.77 5.01 0.14
CA ALA A 35 -12.37 4.60 -1.21
C ALA A 35 -13.49 3.84 -1.95
N CYS A 36 -14.23 2.99 -1.24
CA CYS A 36 -15.39 2.27 -1.77
C CYS A 36 -16.58 3.21 -2.08
N ARG A 37 -16.88 4.17 -1.19
CA ARG A 37 -17.89 5.21 -1.44
C ARG A 37 -17.53 6.04 -2.67
N ARG A 38 -16.28 6.52 -2.75
CA ARG A 38 -15.77 7.25 -3.91
C ARG A 38 -15.90 6.45 -5.20
N HIS A 39 -15.57 5.16 -5.19
CA HIS A 39 -15.76 4.28 -6.35
C HIS A 39 -17.23 4.29 -6.81
N ILE A 40 -18.18 4.13 -5.89
CA ILE A 40 -19.62 4.10 -6.20
C ILE A 40 -20.11 5.45 -6.70
N ASP A 41 -19.65 6.56 -6.11
CA ASP A 41 -20.07 7.90 -6.52
C ASP A 41 -19.44 8.32 -7.86
N ASP A 42 -18.21 7.89 -8.13
CA ASP A 42 -17.56 8.13 -9.42
C ASP A 42 -18.31 7.46 -10.59
N LEU A 43 -19.10 6.40 -10.35
CA LEU A 43 -19.93 5.77 -11.40
C LEU A 43 -21.05 6.70 -11.90
N LYS A 44 -21.40 7.73 -11.13
CA LYS A 44 -22.44 8.71 -11.47
C LYS A 44 -21.89 9.91 -12.24
N ARG A 45 -20.56 9.97 -12.45
CA ARG A 45 -19.90 11.13 -13.09
C ARG A 45 -20.25 11.25 -14.57
N THR A 46 -20.30 12.49 -15.02
CA THR A 46 -20.61 12.87 -16.41
C THR A 46 -19.50 13.68 -17.07
N ASP A 47 -18.36 13.86 -16.39
CA ASP A 47 -17.22 14.67 -16.83
C ASP A 47 -16.21 13.89 -17.69
N GLY A 48 -16.63 12.74 -18.23
CA GLY A 48 -15.81 11.88 -19.10
C GLY A 48 -14.97 10.85 -18.36
N ILE A 49 -14.93 10.85 -17.03
CA ILE A 49 -14.44 9.69 -16.27
C ILE A 49 -15.45 8.56 -16.39
N ARG A 50 -14.97 7.35 -16.69
CA ARG A 50 -15.81 6.15 -16.81
C ARG A 50 -15.11 4.90 -16.30
N PHE A 51 -15.90 3.95 -15.82
CA PHE A 51 -15.41 2.62 -15.47
C PHE A 51 -15.53 1.68 -16.67
N ASP A 52 -14.38 1.16 -17.11
CA ASP A 52 -14.28 0.14 -18.15
C ASP A 52 -14.20 -1.24 -17.50
N LEU A 53 -15.35 -1.91 -17.43
CA LEU A 53 -15.49 -3.22 -16.82
C LEU A 53 -14.66 -4.30 -17.53
N ASP A 54 -14.51 -4.21 -18.86
CA ASP A 54 -13.73 -5.18 -19.62
C ASP A 54 -12.23 -5.01 -19.36
N ALA A 55 -11.76 -3.76 -19.21
CA ALA A 55 -10.37 -3.48 -18.83
C ALA A 55 -10.06 -3.96 -17.40
N ALA A 56 -10.97 -3.71 -16.45
CA ALA A 56 -10.87 -4.23 -15.07
C ALA A 56 -10.84 -5.76 -15.06
N GLY A 57 -11.80 -6.40 -15.73
CA GLY A 57 -11.91 -7.86 -15.83
C GLY A 57 -10.70 -8.51 -16.50
N ARG A 58 -10.11 -7.86 -17.51
CA ARG A 58 -8.86 -8.32 -18.15
C ARG A 58 -7.69 -8.29 -17.19
N ALA A 59 -7.54 -7.20 -16.42
CA ALA A 59 -6.47 -7.09 -15.45
C ALA A 59 -6.63 -8.13 -14.33
N ILE A 60 -7.83 -8.25 -13.73
CA ILE A 60 -8.13 -9.29 -12.74
C ILE A 60 -7.86 -10.69 -13.31
N GLY A 61 -8.36 -10.98 -14.52
CA GLY A 61 -8.15 -12.25 -15.19
C GLY A 61 -6.67 -12.56 -15.45
N PHE A 62 -5.83 -11.57 -15.72
CA PHE A 62 -4.39 -11.78 -15.87
C PHE A 62 -3.77 -12.35 -14.58
N PHE A 63 -4.11 -11.82 -13.41
CA PHE A 63 -3.62 -12.36 -12.14
C PHE A 63 -4.05 -13.82 -11.97
N GLU A 64 -5.33 -14.10 -12.19
CA GLU A 64 -5.91 -15.41 -11.84
C GLU A 64 -5.64 -16.50 -12.87
N THR A 65 -5.32 -16.13 -14.12
CA THR A 65 -5.13 -17.11 -15.22
C THR A 65 -3.72 -17.15 -15.79
N VAL A 66 -2.90 -16.12 -15.54
CA VAL A 66 -1.53 -16.02 -16.06
C VAL A 66 -0.50 -16.15 -14.95
N LEU A 67 -0.75 -15.57 -13.77
CA LEU A 67 0.23 -15.58 -12.68
C LEU A 67 0.08 -16.82 -11.80
N LEU A 68 1.22 -17.44 -11.48
CA LEU A 68 1.34 -18.52 -10.52
C LEU A 68 2.23 -18.07 -9.37
N LEU A 69 1.78 -18.28 -8.14
CA LEU A 69 2.57 -18.00 -6.93
C LEU A 69 3.61 -19.09 -6.69
N SER A 70 4.65 -18.78 -5.93
CA SER A 70 5.84 -19.63 -5.81
C SER A 70 6.37 -19.80 -4.38
N ASP A 71 5.60 -19.37 -3.38
CA ASP A 71 6.03 -19.35 -1.98
C ASP A 71 5.05 -20.09 -1.07
N GLY A 72 5.61 -20.93 -0.19
CA GLY A 72 4.88 -21.62 0.88
C GLY A 72 3.64 -22.38 0.40
N GLN A 73 2.52 -22.17 1.10
CA GLN A 73 1.24 -22.82 0.79
C GLN A 73 0.64 -22.44 -0.58
N PHE A 74 1.22 -21.46 -1.27
CA PHE A 74 0.77 -20.97 -2.57
C PHE A 74 1.65 -21.43 -3.73
N ASP A 75 2.71 -22.21 -3.50
CA ASP A 75 3.59 -22.67 -4.58
C ASP A 75 2.80 -23.41 -5.68
N GLY A 76 2.99 -22.96 -6.93
CA GLY A 76 2.35 -23.51 -8.11
C GLY A 76 0.86 -23.19 -8.26
N LYS A 77 0.25 -22.48 -7.32
CA LYS A 77 -1.18 -22.14 -7.38
C LYS A 77 -1.42 -20.85 -8.18
N PRO A 78 -2.54 -20.75 -8.91
CA PRO A 78 -2.98 -19.48 -9.51
C PRO A 78 -3.09 -18.36 -8.48
N PHE A 79 -2.69 -17.16 -8.87
CA PHE A 79 -2.87 -15.97 -8.02
C PHE A 79 -4.33 -15.51 -8.04
N THR A 80 -5.18 -16.26 -7.33
CA THR A 80 -6.59 -15.92 -7.14
C THR A 80 -6.69 -14.69 -6.25
N LEU A 81 -7.25 -13.60 -6.78
CA LEU A 81 -7.29 -12.33 -6.05
C LEU A 81 -8.36 -12.39 -4.96
N HIS A 82 -7.98 -12.00 -3.74
CA HIS A 82 -8.96 -11.71 -2.70
C HIS A 82 -9.88 -10.55 -3.16
N PRO A 83 -11.16 -10.46 -2.74
CA PRO A 83 -12.05 -9.35 -3.11
C PRO A 83 -11.43 -7.95 -2.95
N SER A 84 -10.69 -7.69 -1.88
CA SER A 84 -9.97 -6.42 -1.70
C SER A 84 -8.87 -6.19 -2.74
N GLN A 85 -8.12 -7.22 -3.13
CA GLN A 85 -7.12 -7.13 -4.18
C GLN A 85 -7.78 -6.96 -5.56
N ALA A 86 -8.91 -7.63 -5.80
CA ALA A 86 -9.70 -7.44 -7.01
C ALA A 86 -10.24 -6.00 -7.10
N PHE A 87 -10.65 -5.39 -5.99
CA PHE A 87 -11.01 -3.97 -5.93
C PHE A 87 -9.84 -3.06 -6.28
N ILE A 88 -8.65 -3.31 -5.75
CA ILE A 88 -7.43 -2.56 -6.09
C ILE A 88 -7.14 -2.68 -7.59
N ILE A 89 -6.98 -3.90 -8.10
CA ILE A 89 -6.62 -4.13 -9.51
C ILE A 89 -7.71 -3.61 -10.46
N GLY A 90 -8.97 -3.90 -10.16
CA GLY A 90 -10.12 -3.42 -10.93
C GLY A 90 -10.16 -1.90 -10.98
N SER A 91 -9.92 -1.21 -9.86
CA SER A 91 -9.89 0.26 -9.82
C SER A 91 -8.71 0.83 -10.61
N LEU A 92 -7.50 0.28 -10.44
CA LEU A 92 -6.31 0.77 -11.14
C LEU A 92 -6.41 0.65 -12.67
N PHE A 93 -7.03 -0.40 -13.18
CA PHE A 93 -7.07 -0.67 -14.62
C PHE A 93 -8.41 -0.39 -15.29
N GLY A 94 -9.51 -0.35 -14.53
CA GLY A 94 -10.86 -0.09 -15.03
C GLY A 94 -11.20 1.39 -15.15
N TRP A 95 -10.73 2.26 -14.26
CA TRP A 95 -11.05 3.68 -14.35
C TRP A 95 -10.28 4.39 -15.47
N LYS A 96 -11.03 4.96 -16.42
CA LYS A 96 -10.53 5.65 -17.62
C LYS A 96 -10.99 7.10 -17.67
N ARG A 97 -10.18 7.94 -18.31
CA ARG A 97 -10.51 9.32 -18.70
C ARG A 97 -11.27 9.34 -20.03
N GLY A 98 -11.77 10.51 -20.39
CA GLY A 98 -12.50 10.72 -21.65
C GLY A 98 -11.68 10.38 -22.90
N ASP A 99 -10.35 10.51 -22.84
CA ASP A 99 -9.43 10.16 -23.94
C ASP A 99 -9.06 8.66 -24.00
N GLY A 100 -9.66 7.83 -23.12
CA GLY A 100 -9.40 6.40 -23.02
C GLY A 100 -8.18 6.01 -22.18
N THR A 101 -7.40 6.98 -21.70
CA THR A 101 -6.24 6.70 -20.83
C THR A 101 -6.66 6.41 -19.39
N ARG A 102 -5.82 5.71 -18.63
CA ARG A 102 -6.04 5.42 -17.21
C ARG A 102 -6.21 6.72 -16.41
N ARG A 103 -7.21 6.72 -15.52
CA ARG A 103 -7.43 7.78 -14.53
C ARG A 103 -6.30 7.79 -13.51
N PHE A 104 -6.17 6.72 -12.73
CA PHE A 104 -5.19 6.66 -11.65
C PHE A 104 -3.76 6.44 -12.17
N ARG A 105 -2.89 7.43 -12.02
CA ARG A 105 -1.46 7.34 -12.37
C ARG A 105 -0.57 7.23 -11.13
N ARG A 106 -1.15 7.43 -9.93
CA ARG A 106 -0.52 7.14 -8.65
C ARG A 106 -1.44 6.22 -7.86
N ALA A 107 -0.88 5.29 -7.11
CA ALA A 107 -1.61 4.39 -6.23
C ALA A 107 -0.88 4.29 -4.90
N TYR A 108 -1.58 4.54 -3.80
CA TYR A 108 -1.06 4.35 -2.46
C TYR A 108 -1.85 3.24 -1.76
N ILE A 109 -1.15 2.18 -1.37
CA ILE A 109 -1.71 0.95 -0.82
C ILE A 109 -1.02 0.68 0.53
N GLU A 110 -1.75 0.92 1.62
CA GLU A 110 -1.27 0.72 2.99
C GLU A 110 -2.07 -0.38 3.67
N GLN A 111 -1.38 -1.43 4.12
CA GLN A 111 -2.01 -2.59 4.76
C GLN A 111 -1.07 -3.21 5.79
N GLY A 112 -1.61 -3.98 6.74
CA GLY A 112 -0.81 -4.77 7.67
C GLY A 112 0.14 -5.76 6.98
N LYS A 113 1.14 -6.23 7.73
CA LYS A 113 2.14 -7.19 7.24
C LYS A 113 1.47 -8.54 7.00
N GLY A 114 1.78 -9.15 5.85
CA GLY A 114 1.20 -10.43 5.43
C GLY A 114 -0.02 -10.35 4.52
N ASN A 115 -0.51 -9.14 4.18
CA ASN A 115 -1.66 -8.95 3.26
C ASN A 115 -1.31 -9.06 1.76
N GLY A 116 -0.19 -9.70 1.40
CA GLY A 116 0.15 -10.00 0.00
C GLY A 116 0.44 -8.78 -0.89
N LYS A 117 0.92 -7.66 -0.32
CA LYS A 117 1.25 -6.42 -1.05
C LYS A 117 2.37 -6.62 -2.09
N THR A 118 3.51 -7.16 -1.67
CA THR A 118 4.68 -7.38 -2.55
C THR A 118 4.37 -8.27 -3.77
N PRO A 119 3.75 -9.47 -3.62
CA PRO A 119 3.38 -10.25 -4.79
C PRO A 119 2.31 -9.56 -5.65
N LEU A 120 1.37 -8.80 -5.06
CA LEU A 120 0.42 -7.98 -5.83
C LEU A 120 1.17 -6.96 -6.71
N SER A 121 2.12 -6.22 -6.16
CA SER A 121 2.95 -5.26 -6.90
C SER A 121 3.81 -5.92 -7.99
N ALA A 122 4.35 -7.12 -7.74
CA ALA A 122 5.04 -7.92 -8.77
C ALA A 122 4.10 -8.28 -9.93
N GLY A 123 2.85 -8.66 -9.63
CA GLY A 123 1.83 -8.92 -10.64
C GLY A 123 1.44 -7.67 -11.43
N ILE A 124 1.33 -6.52 -10.77
CA ILE A 124 1.09 -5.22 -11.44
C ILE A 124 2.24 -4.90 -12.40
N ALA A 125 3.49 -5.11 -11.97
CA ALA A 125 4.67 -4.90 -12.81
C ALA A 125 4.63 -5.77 -14.08
N LEU A 126 4.32 -7.06 -13.94
CA LEU A 126 4.19 -7.99 -15.06
C LEU A 126 3.02 -7.61 -15.98
N TYR A 127 1.88 -7.20 -15.45
CA TYR A 127 0.76 -6.72 -16.27
C TYR A 127 1.11 -5.41 -17.01
N GLY A 128 1.87 -4.51 -16.38
CA GLY A 128 2.44 -3.34 -17.03
C GLY A 128 3.37 -3.70 -18.18
N LEU A 129 4.20 -4.75 -17.99
CA LEU A 129 5.18 -5.23 -18.97
C LEU A 129 4.52 -5.87 -20.20
N VAL A 130 3.48 -6.71 -20.01
CA VAL A 130 2.93 -7.53 -21.11
C VAL A 130 1.47 -7.26 -21.45
N GLY A 131 0.67 -6.74 -20.51
CA GLY A 131 -0.79 -6.64 -20.62
C GLY A 131 -1.30 -5.27 -21.07
N CYS A 132 -0.55 -4.20 -20.81
CA CYS A 132 -0.99 -2.83 -21.09
C CYS A 132 -0.78 -2.39 -22.55
N GLY A 133 -0.03 -3.15 -23.36
CA GLY A 133 0.18 -2.86 -24.79
C GLY A 133 1.14 -1.70 -25.09
N GLU A 134 1.80 -1.13 -24.08
CA GLU A 134 2.80 -0.08 -24.23
C GLU A 134 4.06 -0.61 -24.95
N SER A 135 4.56 0.15 -25.93
CA SER A 135 5.82 -0.16 -26.60
C SER A 135 7.01 0.43 -25.84
N GLY A 136 8.08 -0.35 -25.71
CA GLY A 136 9.27 0.05 -24.97
C GLY A 136 8.99 0.33 -23.50
N ALA A 137 8.06 -0.38 -22.86
CA ALA A 137 7.72 -0.19 -21.46
C ALA A 137 8.92 -0.52 -20.56
N GLU A 138 9.37 0.48 -19.80
CA GLU A 138 10.40 0.30 -18.77
C GLU A 138 9.70 0.19 -17.42
N ILE A 139 9.84 -0.94 -16.75
CA ILE A 139 9.23 -1.21 -15.45
C ILE A 139 10.35 -1.24 -14.40
N TYR A 140 10.12 -0.58 -13.27
CA TYR A 140 11.11 -0.50 -12.20
C TYR A 140 10.55 -0.88 -10.84
N SER A 141 11.28 -1.71 -10.10
CA SER A 141 11.07 -1.93 -8.66
C SER A 141 11.97 -0.99 -7.88
N ALA A 142 11.40 -0.16 -7.02
CA ALA A 142 12.10 0.77 -6.15
C ALA A 142 11.85 0.43 -4.67
N ALA A 143 12.87 0.61 -3.85
CA ALA A 143 12.82 0.47 -2.40
C ALA A 143 13.94 1.33 -1.79
N SER A 144 13.96 1.52 -0.46
CA SER A 144 15.06 2.26 0.19
C SER A 144 16.41 1.56 0.03
N LYS A 145 16.43 0.23 -0.05
CA LYS A 145 17.62 -0.60 -0.26
C LYS A 145 17.44 -1.52 -1.46
N ARG A 146 18.51 -1.80 -2.21
CA ARG A 146 18.45 -2.69 -3.39
C ARG A 146 17.99 -4.09 -3.00
N GLU A 147 18.38 -4.58 -1.83
CA GLU A 147 17.98 -5.88 -1.30
C GLU A 147 16.47 -5.96 -1.09
N GLN A 148 15.81 -4.87 -0.67
CA GLN A 148 14.35 -4.80 -0.55
C GLN A 148 13.69 -4.79 -1.93
N ALA A 149 14.19 -3.97 -2.87
CA ALA A 149 13.68 -3.95 -4.25
C ALA A 149 13.81 -5.33 -4.93
N SER A 150 14.85 -6.10 -4.55
CA SER A 150 15.06 -7.45 -5.07
C SER A 150 13.98 -8.45 -4.64
N VAL A 151 13.29 -8.22 -3.52
CA VAL A 151 12.23 -9.14 -3.04
C VAL A 151 11.10 -9.20 -4.08
N MET A 152 10.52 -8.04 -4.40
CA MET A 152 9.46 -7.95 -5.42
C MET A 152 9.93 -8.43 -6.80
N PHE A 153 11.16 -8.07 -7.18
CA PHE A 153 11.72 -8.51 -8.47
C PHE A 153 11.85 -10.04 -8.54
N ARG A 154 12.29 -10.69 -7.46
CA ARG A 154 12.34 -12.16 -7.37
C ARG A 154 10.96 -12.80 -7.44
N ASP A 155 9.94 -12.21 -6.81
CA ASP A 155 8.56 -12.71 -6.94
C ASP A 155 8.11 -12.68 -8.42
N ALA A 156 8.40 -11.60 -9.13
CA ALA A 156 8.10 -11.50 -10.56
C ALA A 156 8.87 -12.53 -11.39
N VAL A 157 10.17 -12.73 -11.13
CA VAL A 157 10.98 -13.77 -11.79
C VAL A 157 10.35 -15.15 -11.60
N ARG A 158 9.95 -15.49 -10.37
CA ARG A 158 9.34 -16.79 -10.05
C ARG A 158 7.99 -16.96 -10.74
N MET A 159 7.15 -15.93 -10.76
CA MET A 159 5.87 -15.93 -11.49
C MET A 159 6.09 -16.18 -12.99
N VAL A 160 7.10 -15.55 -13.60
CA VAL A 160 7.45 -15.76 -15.01
C VAL A 160 7.91 -17.20 -15.25
N GLN A 161 8.79 -17.72 -14.39
CA GLN A 161 9.33 -19.08 -14.50
C GLN A 161 8.23 -20.15 -14.42
N LYS A 162 7.26 -19.98 -13.52
CA LYS A 162 6.15 -20.93 -13.35
C LYS A 162 5.12 -20.81 -14.47
N SER A 163 4.87 -19.61 -14.98
CA SER A 163 3.85 -19.37 -16.00
C SER A 163 4.35 -19.67 -17.42
N LYS A 164 3.85 -20.75 -18.04
CA LYS A 164 4.15 -21.11 -19.44
C LYS A 164 3.84 -19.97 -20.43
N LEU A 165 2.82 -19.16 -20.15
CA LEU A 165 2.42 -18.04 -21.00
C LEU A 165 3.41 -16.87 -20.93
N LEU A 166 4.09 -16.69 -19.80
CA LEU A 166 5.10 -15.65 -19.61
C LEU A 166 6.49 -16.14 -20.02
N SER A 167 6.90 -17.33 -19.60
CA SER A 167 8.20 -17.90 -19.93
C SER A 167 8.41 -18.15 -21.43
N SER A 168 7.33 -18.30 -22.20
CA SER A 168 7.40 -18.39 -23.68
C SER A 168 7.57 -17.04 -24.38
N ARG A 169 7.47 -15.90 -23.66
CA ARG A 169 7.51 -14.55 -24.23
C ARG A 169 8.55 -13.63 -23.60
N LEU A 170 8.98 -13.96 -22.39
CA LEU A 170 9.89 -13.16 -21.59
C LEU A 170 11.23 -13.87 -21.42
N GLU A 171 12.30 -13.10 -21.52
CA GLU A 171 13.67 -13.58 -21.36
C GLU A 171 14.29 -13.00 -20.09
N MET A 172 15.05 -13.80 -19.36
CA MET A 172 15.72 -13.37 -18.14
C MET A 172 17.22 -13.19 -18.37
N SER A 173 17.83 -12.19 -17.74
CA SER A 173 19.28 -11.96 -17.76
C SER A 173 19.85 -12.04 -16.35
N GLY A 174 21.07 -12.60 -16.20
CA GLY A 174 21.79 -12.68 -14.91
C GLY A 174 22.14 -14.10 -14.44
N GLY A 175 21.62 -15.14 -15.09
CA GLY A 175 21.77 -16.53 -14.66
C GLY A 175 20.82 -16.88 -13.52
N ALA A 176 20.61 -18.18 -13.30
CA ALA A 176 19.64 -18.70 -12.32
C ALA A 176 19.94 -18.17 -10.91
N GLY A 177 18.97 -17.52 -10.29
CA GLY A 177 19.06 -16.97 -8.93
C GLY A 177 19.84 -15.65 -8.81
N LYS A 178 20.29 -15.09 -9.94
CA LYS A 178 21.02 -13.81 -10.02
C LYS A 178 20.41 -12.88 -11.07
N GLU A 179 19.14 -13.08 -11.38
CA GLU A 179 18.43 -12.34 -12.39
C GLU A 179 18.39 -10.84 -12.05
N TYR A 180 18.62 -9.99 -13.04
CA TYR A 180 18.57 -8.54 -12.90
C TYR A 180 17.65 -7.87 -13.92
N ASN A 181 17.12 -8.63 -14.87
CA ASN A 181 16.29 -8.13 -15.98
C ASN A 181 15.30 -9.21 -16.45
N ILE A 182 14.04 -8.81 -16.61
CA ILE A 182 13.00 -9.55 -17.35
C ILE A 182 12.69 -8.76 -18.61
N ALA A 183 13.07 -9.26 -19.78
CA ALA A 183 12.90 -8.58 -21.07
C ALA A 183 11.68 -9.12 -21.84
N TYR A 184 10.92 -8.21 -22.44
CA TYR A 184 9.96 -8.52 -23.48
C TYR A 184 10.46 -7.99 -24.83
N LEU A 185 11.33 -8.76 -25.48
CA LEU A 185 12.11 -8.30 -26.63
C LEU A 185 11.25 -7.83 -27.81
N THR A 186 10.15 -8.53 -28.12
CA THR A 186 9.25 -8.14 -29.23
C THR A 186 8.61 -6.76 -29.06
N ARG A 187 8.60 -6.22 -27.83
CA ARG A 187 8.10 -4.89 -27.50
C ARG A 187 9.21 -3.93 -27.08
N GLY A 188 10.48 -4.34 -27.13
CA GLY A 188 11.61 -3.56 -26.59
C GLY A 188 11.44 -3.15 -25.13
N SER A 189 10.69 -3.92 -24.34
CA SER A 189 10.28 -3.57 -22.99
C SER A 189 11.04 -4.39 -21.96
N PHE A 190 11.15 -3.91 -20.72
CA PHE A 190 11.84 -4.66 -19.65
C PHE A 190 11.32 -4.32 -18.26
N PHE A 191 11.60 -5.20 -17.30
CA PHE A 191 11.47 -4.97 -15.87
C PHE A 191 12.83 -5.17 -15.19
N ARG A 192 13.28 -4.16 -14.42
CA ARG A 192 14.53 -4.17 -13.65
C ARG A 192 14.34 -3.60 -12.24
N MET A 193 15.31 -3.86 -11.38
CA MET A 193 15.45 -3.12 -10.12
C MET A 193 16.01 -1.72 -10.38
N ALA A 194 15.39 -0.70 -9.78
CA ALA A 194 15.97 0.63 -9.74
C ALA A 194 17.29 0.59 -8.93
N SER A 195 18.32 1.23 -9.47
CA SER A 195 19.61 1.41 -8.81
C SER A 195 19.74 2.85 -8.30
N ARG A 196 20.67 3.11 -7.36
CA ARG A 196 21.01 4.48 -6.93
C ARG A 196 21.59 5.34 -8.06
N ASP A 197 22.05 4.71 -9.14
CA ASP A 197 22.58 5.38 -10.34
C ASP A 197 21.54 5.55 -11.44
N THR A 198 20.29 5.12 -11.20
CA THR A 198 19.19 5.32 -12.14
C THR A 198 18.94 6.82 -12.28
N GLY A 199 19.29 7.38 -13.45
CA GLY A 199 19.27 8.82 -13.71
C GLY A 199 20.63 9.53 -13.65
N LYS A 200 21.73 8.86 -13.27
CA LYS A 200 23.08 9.44 -13.21
C LYS A 200 23.95 9.13 -14.44
N THR A 201 23.62 8.12 -15.24
CA THR A 201 24.38 7.71 -16.43
C THR A 201 23.55 7.90 -17.71
N GLY A 202 23.85 8.94 -18.51
CA GLY A 202 23.25 9.17 -19.83
C GLY A 202 21.79 9.69 -19.83
N SER A 203 21.08 9.52 -20.96
CA SER A 203 19.68 9.98 -21.09
C SER A 203 18.81 9.28 -20.05
N GLY A 204 18.21 10.04 -19.13
CA GLY A 204 17.48 9.51 -17.98
C GLY A 204 16.39 8.48 -18.32
N PRO A 205 16.00 7.65 -17.33
CA PRO A 205 15.07 6.54 -17.53
C PRO A 205 13.72 7.02 -18.07
N ARG A 206 13.02 6.16 -18.83
CA ARG A 206 11.70 6.42 -19.42
C ARG A 206 10.67 5.43 -18.88
N PRO A 207 10.47 5.39 -17.54
CA PRO A 207 9.61 4.43 -16.89
C PRO A 207 8.19 4.54 -17.43
N TYR A 208 7.57 3.38 -17.64
CA TYR A 208 6.14 3.25 -17.78
C TYR A 208 5.53 3.02 -16.40
N PHE A 209 5.95 1.97 -15.68
CA PHE A 209 5.53 1.73 -14.29
C PHE A 209 6.71 1.76 -13.32
N VAL A 210 6.44 2.27 -12.13
CA VAL A 210 7.34 2.26 -10.97
C VAL A 210 6.57 1.64 -9.81
N LEU A 211 7.14 0.59 -9.22
CA LEU A 211 6.58 -0.12 -8.09
C LEU A 211 7.51 0.12 -6.91
N ALA A 212 7.06 0.96 -5.99
CA ALA A 212 7.77 1.36 -4.79
C ALA A 212 7.26 0.56 -3.60
N ASP A 213 8.06 -0.38 -3.10
CA ASP A 213 7.68 -1.21 -1.95
C ASP A 213 8.36 -0.72 -0.66
N GLU A 214 7.68 -0.92 0.46
CA GLU A 214 8.09 -0.48 1.80
C GLU A 214 8.43 1.03 1.85
N VAL A 215 7.54 1.87 1.31
CA VAL A 215 7.75 3.33 1.25
C VAL A 215 7.98 3.96 2.63
N HIS A 216 7.46 3.36 3.71
CA HIS A 216 7.72 3.81 5.08
C HIS A 216 9.18 3.72 5.53
N GLU A 217 10.00 2.92 4.85
CA GLU A 217 11.44 2.81 5.11
C GLU A 217 12.26 3.77 4.23
N MET A 218 11.63 4.46 3.26
CA MET A 218 12.31 5.42 2.40
C MET A 218 12.53 6.76 3.11
N LEU A 219 13.79 7.09 3.36
CA LEU A 219 14.19 8.35 4.01
C LEU A 219 14.29 9.54 3.04
N ASP A 220 14.48 9.27 1.74
CA ASP A 220 14.69 10.29 0.70
C ASP A 220 13.84 10.03 -0.55
N ARG A 221 13.25 11.11 -1.10
CA ARG A 221 12.35 11.11 -2.26
C ARG A 221 13.07 11.02 -3.58
N THR A 222 14.38 11.27 -3.61
CA THR A 222 15.14 11.44 -4.85
C THR A 222 14.87 10.32 -5.86
N ILE A 223 14.83 9.05 -5.44
CA ILE A 223 14.61 7.93 -6.36
C ILE A 223 13.18 7.90 -6.93
N LEU A 224 12.17 8.17 -6.10
CA LEU A 224 10.77 8.22 -6.52
C LEU A 224 10.54 9.39 -7.46
N GLU A 225 11.00 10.58 -7.09
CA GLU A 225 10.86 11.78 -7.93
C GLU A 225 11.61 11.64 -9.25
N THR A 226 12.82 11.07 -9.24
CA THR A 226 13.59 10.86 -10.48
C THR A 226 12.85 9.94 -11.43
N LEU A 227 12.29 8.84 -10.92
CA LEU A 227 11.53 7.90 -11.73
C LEU A 227 10.20 8.51 -12.18
N GLU A 228 9.46 9.18 -11.29
CA GLU A 228 8.17 9.81 -11.61
C GLU A 228 8.33 10.94 -12.64
N ARG A 229 9.40 11.75 -12.57
CA ARG A 229 9.73 12.75 -13.61
C ARG A 229 10.02 12.11 -14.98
N GLY A 230 10.47 10.86 -14.99
CA GLY A 230 10.69 10.06 -16.21
C GLY A 230 9.41 9.72 -16.97
N PHE A 231 8.23 9.85 -16.34
CA PHE A 231 6.93 9.60 -16.95
C PHE A 231 6.54 10.56 -18.08
N LYS A 232 7.28 11.66 -18.27
CA LYS A 232 6.94 12.78 -19.17
C LYS A 232 6.58 12.41 -20.63
N PHE A 233 7.00 11.24 -21.12
CA PHE A 233 6.72 10.78 -22.49
C PHE A 233 5.64 9.68 -22.57
N ARG A 234 5.08 9.26 -21.44
CA ARG A 234 4.12 8.14 -21.36
C ARG A 234 2.71 8.69 -21.18
N ARG A 235 1.75 8.10 -21.90
CA ARG A 235 0.32 8.48 -21.79
C ARG A 235 -0.38 7.85 -20.59
N GLU A 236 0.02 6.65 -20.19
CA GLU A 236 -0.60 5.89 -19.09
C GLU A 236 0.41 5.35 -18.06
N PRO A 237 1.39 6.16 -17.60
CA PRO A 237 2.35 5.68 -16.60
C PRO A 237 1.67 5.43 -15.25
N MET A 238 2.33 4.67 -14.38
CA MET A 238 1.83 4.43 -13.03
C MET A 238 2.94 4.33 -12.00
N LEU A 239 2.82 5.09 -10.91
CA LEU A 239 3.54 4.87 -9.67
C LEU A 239 2.64 4.11 -8.69
N VAL A 240 3.07 2.95 -8.23
CA VAL A 240 2.41 2.19 -7.17
C VAL A 240 3.30 2.19 -5.94
N MET A 241 2.75 2.65 -4.83
CA MET A 241 3.39 2.72 -3.53
C MET A 241 2.69 1.72 -2.61
N THR A 242 3.41 0.66 -2.22
CA THR A 242 2.95 -0.29 -1.22
C THR A 242 3.72 -0.09 0.08
N THR A 243 3.01 -0.07 1.21
CA THR A 243 3.65 0.16 2.50
C THR A 243 2.86 -0.41 3.68
N ASN A 244 3.54 -0.48 4.82
CA ASN A 244 2.93 -0.49 6.15
C ASN A 244 3.04 0.92 6.75
N SER A 245 2.41 1.17 7.90
CA SER A 245 2.58 2.45 8.61
C SER A 245 4.04 2.64 9.06
N ALA A 246 4.49 3.88 9.17
CA ALA A 246 5.87 4.19 9.54
C ALA A 246 6.08 4.34 11.05
N ALA A 247 7.34 4.20 11.50
CA ALA A 247 7.72 4.43 12.90
C ALA A 247 8.10 5.89 13.17
N SER A 248 8.26 6.68 12.10
CA SER A 248 8.51 8.10 12.17
C SER A 248 7.48 8.85 11.34
N ARG A 249 6.95 9.94 11.91
CA ARG A 249 6.07 10.88 11.20
C ARG A 249 6.82 11.72 10.15
N THR A 250 8.15 11.69 10.12
CA THR A 250 8.98 12.48 9.19
C THR A 250 9.36 11.74 7.90
N CYS A 251 8.80 10.55 7.66
CA CYS A 251 9.07 9.80 6.43
C CYS A 251 8.12 10.21 5.29
N ILE A 252 8.52 9.88 4.06
CA ILE A 252 7.77 10.18 2.83
C ILE A 252 6.38 9.55 2.84
N ALA A 253 6.27 8.36 3.43
CA ALA A 253 5.00 7.65 3.52
C ALA A 253 3.93 8.44 4.27
N ARG A 254 4.30 9.38 5.17
CA ARG A 254 3.33 10.19 5.92
C ARG A 254 2.59 11.17 5.00
N GLU A 255 3.30 11.91 4.17
CA GLU A 255 2.67 12.86 3.25
C GLU A 255 1.84 12.13 2.19
N GLU A 256 2.35 11.00 1.66
CA GLU A 256 1.59 10.18 0.71
C GLU A 256 0.35 9.54 1.37
N HIS A 257 0.45 9.12 2.64
CA HIS A 257 -0.69 8.66 3.43
C HIS A 257 -1.75 9.77 3.57
N GLU A 258 -1.34 10.95 4.05
CA GLU A 258 -2.27 12.08 4.24
C GLU A 258 -2.97 12.45 2.93
N HIS A 259 -2.22 12.52 1.83
CA HIS A 259 -2.79 12.78 0.50
C HIS A 259 -3.78 11.70 0.10
N ALA A 260 -3.42 10.42 0.26
CA ALA A 260 -4.27 9.30 -0.10
C ALA A 260 -5.58 9.26 0.69
N ILE A 261 -5.57 9.54 2.00
CA ILE A 261 -6.80 9.53 2.81
C ILE A 261 -7.70 10.73 2.49
N ARG A 262 -7.11 11.92 2.23
CA ARG A 262 -7.86 13.09 1.76
C ARG A 262 -8.53 12.80 0.43
N CYS A 263 -7.79 12.21 -0.51
CA CYS A 263 -8.32 11.77 -1.80
C CYS A 263 -9.46 10.75 -1.67
N ALA A 264 -9.35 9.78 -0.78
CA ALA A 264 -10.41 8.78 -0.59
C ALA A 264 -11.68 9.41 -0.01
N ALA A 265 -11.53 10.27 1.01
CA ALA A 265 -12.64 10.93 1.68
C ALA A 265 -13.28 12.05 0.84
N GLY A 266 -12.49 12.64 -0.06
CA GLY A 266 -12.82 13.93 -0.65
C GLY A 266 -12.98 15.01 0.42
N ASN A 267 -12.12 14.97 1.44
CA ASN A 267 -12.16 15.86 2.60
C ASN A 267 -10.73 16.32 2.92
N HIS A 268 -10.49 17.62 2.92
CA HIS A 268 -9.16 18.19 3.21
C HIS A 268 -8.70 17.93 4.65
N ASP A 269 -9.64 17.71 5.57
CA ASP A 269 -9.42 17.46 6.99
C ASP A 269 -9.46 15.96 7.34
N ALA A 270 -9.38 15.08 6.34
CA ALA A 270 -9.46 13.61 6.49
C ALA A 270 -8.46 12.99 7.49
N VAL A 271 -7.40 13.72 7.82
CA VAL A 271 -6.40 13.33 8.82
C VAL A 271 -6.99 13.31 10.22
N THR A 272 -7.86 14.27 10.55
CA THR A 272 -8.49 14.40 11.87
C THR A 272 -9.96 13.98 11.84
N ASP A 273 -10.62 14.11 10.70
CA ASP A 273 -12.01 13.72 10.50
C ASP A 273 -12.15 12.90 9.20
N PRO A 274 -12.24 11.56 9.27
CA PRO A 274 -12.33 10.72 8.09
C PRO A 274 -13.74 10.75 7.44
N THR A 275 -14.60 11.72 7.77
CA THR A 275 -15.91 11.87 7.13
C THR A 275 -15.78 11.99 5.61
N TYR A 276 -16.64 11.26 4.91
CA TYR A 276 -16.72 11.30 3.45
C TYR A 276 -17.54 12.50 3.01
N LEU A 277 -16.90 13.43 2.28
CA LEU A 277 -17.56 14.59 1.67
C LEU A 277 -17.61 14.48 0.14
N GLY A 278 -16.76 13.64 -0.45
CA GLY A 278 -16.78 13.33 -1.88
C GLY A 278 -16.22 14.43 -2.79
N GLU A 279 -15.54 15.44 -2.26
CA GLU A 279 -14.87 16.46 -3.07
C GLU A 279 -13.69 15.88 -3.88
N ILE A 280 -13.47 16.40 -5.08
CA ILE A 280 -12.36 15.96 -5.94
C ILE A 280 -11.09 16.73 -5.55
N ILE A 281 -10.29 16.15 -4.65
CA ILE A 281 -8.99 16.72 -4.24
C ILE A 281 -7.88 16.41 -5.26
N ASP A 282 -7.74 15.15 -5.65
CA ASP A 282 -6.87 14.71 -6.73
C ASP A 282 -7.48 13.47 -7.41
N ASP A 283 -7.63 13.58 -8.72
CA ASP A 283 -8.26 12.57 -9.56
C ASP A 283 -7.25 11.59 -10.19
N ASN A 284 -5.96 11.79 -9.95
CA ASN A 284 -4.88 10.95 -10.43
C ASN A 284 -4.43 9.89 -9.40
N THR A 285 -4.81 10.06 -8.12
CA THR A 285 -4.36 9.19 -7.02
C THR A 285 -5.44 8.21 -6.59
N PHE A 286 -5.13 6.91 -6.70
CA PHE A 286 -5.90 5.84 -6.08
C PHE A 286 -5.43 5.64 -4.64
N SER A 287 -6.38 5.40 -3.75
CA SER A 287 -6.14 5.20 -2.32
C SER A 287 -6.75 3.88 -1.86
N TYR A 288 -5.93 3.06 -1.22
CA TYR A 288 -6.37 1.89 -0.45
C TYR A 288 -5.60 1.88 0.87
N VAL A 289 -6.13 2.58 1.87
CA VAL A 289 -5.48 2.75 3.18
C VAL A 289 -6.28 1.99 4.23
N CYS A 290 -5.73 0.89 4.70
CA CYS A 290 -6.25 0.18 5.87
C CYS A 290 -5.88 0.95 7.15
N ALA A 291 -6.86 1.10 8.05
CA ALA A 291 -6.70 1.77 9.33
C ALA A 291 -7.77 1.25 10.31
N LEU A 292 -7.53 1.41 11.61
CA LEU A 292 -8.55 1.20 12.63
C LEU A 292 -9.48 2.41 12.74
N ASP A 293 -10.67 2.20 13.27
CA ASP A 293 -11.58 3.30 13.63
C ASP A 293 -11.14 3.99 14.93
N PRO A 294 -11.47 5.28 15.13
CA PRO A 294 -11.27 5.94 16.42
C PRO A 294 -11.94 5.14 17.54
N GLY A 295 -11.15 4.73 18.54
CA GLY A 295 -11.62 3.96 19.69
C GLY A 295 -11.46 2.43 19.58
N ASP A 296 -11.12 1.89 18.40
CA ASP A 296 -10.75 0.49 18.28
C ASP A 296 -9.48 0.18 19.10
N ASP A 297 -9.46 -0.94 19.80
CA ASP A 297 -8.27 -1.48 20.46
C ASP A 297 -7.96 -2.89 19.93
N PRO A 298 -6.98 -3.05 19.02
CA PRO A 298 -6.67 -4.35 18.42
C PRO A 298 -6.05 -5.33 19.41
N LEU A 299 -5.62 -4.86 20.60
CA LEU A 299 -5.09 -5.74 21.62
C LEU A 299 -6.21 -6.46 22.37
N THR A 300 -7.36 -5.84 22.53
CA THR A 300 -8.46 -6.38 23.36
C THR A 300 -9.69 -6.76 22.55
N ASP A 301 -9.82 -6.27 21.32
CA ASP A 301 -10.92 -6.55 20.40
C ASP A 301 -10.41 -7.16 19.08
N GLU A 302 -10.71 -8.43 18.85
CA GLU A 302 -10.33 -9.12 17.61
C GLU A 302 -11.20 -8.71 16.41
N SER A 303 -12.37 -8.10 16.64
CA SER A 303 -13.33 -7.76 15.57
C SER A 303 -12.85 -6.61 14.67
N CYS A 304 -11.85 -5.85 15.12
CA CYS A 304 -11.26 -4.76 14.34
C CYS A 304 -10.07 -5.21 13.48
N TRP A 305 -9.61 -6.47 13.58
CA TRP A 305 -8.38 -6.93 12.93
C TRP A 305 -8.46 -6.89 11.40
N GLU A 306 -9.62 -7.20 10.83
CA GLU A 306 -9.90 -7.19 9.38
C GLU A 306 -9.76 -5.79 8.78
N LYS A 307 -10.01 -4.74 9.57
CA LYS A 307 -9.88 -3.34 9.11
C LYS A 307 -8.45 -3.03 8.66
N ALA A 308 -7.46 -3.61 9.36
CA ALA A 308 -6.03 -3.51 9.03
C ALA A 308 -5.53 -4.65 8.13
N ASN A 309 -6.22 -5.80 8.17
CA ASN A 309 -5.79 -7.06 7.55
C ASN A 309 -6.90 -7.70 6.70
N PRO A 310 -7.21 -7.15 5.52
CA PRO A 310 -8.30 -7.68 4.70
C PRO A 310 -8.05 -9.09 4.16
N LEU A 311 -6.82 -9.63 4.25
CA LEU A 311 -6.52 -11.02 3.88
C LEU A 311 -6.39 -11.95 5.10
N LEU A 312 -6.90 -11.54 6.26
CA LEU A 312 -7.00 -12.39 7.45
C LEU A 312 -7.87 -13.63 7.14
N GLY A 313 -7.32 -14.81 7.44
CA GLY A 313 -7.91 -16.10 7.08
C GLY A 313 -7.52 -16.62 5.69
N VAL A 314 -6.85 -15.81 4.86
CA VAL A 314 -6.38 -16.21 3.52
C VAL A 314 -4.86 -16.36 3.51
N THR A 315 -4.12 -15.30 3.82
CA THR A 315 -2.65 -15.31 3.83
C THR A 315 -2.08 -15.43 5.24
N ILE A 316 -2.69 -14.73 6.19
CA ILE A 316 -2.35 -14.80 7.62
C ILE A 316 -3.50 -15.47 8.37
N SER A 317 -3.20 -16.35 9.32
CA SER A 317 -4.23 -17.00 10.13
C SER A 317 -4.61 -16.14 11.33
N ARG A 318 -5.86 -16.29 11.83
CA ARG A 318 -6.28 -15.65 13.09
C ARG A 318 -5.37 -16.05 14.25
N LYS A 319 -4.98 -17.32 14.31
CA LYS A 319 -4.05 -17.82 15.33
C LYS A 319 -2.71 -17.07 15.30
N TYR A 320 -2.12 -16.88 14.12
CA TYR A 320 -0.86 -16.15 14.00
C TYR A 320 -1.00 -14.71 14.51
N LEU A 321 -2.08 -14.02 14.13
CA LEU A 321 -2.31 -12.64 14.57
C LEU A 321 -2.59 -12.55 16.07
N ALA A 322 -3.31 -13.52 16.65
CA ALA A 322 -3.52 -13.64 18.09
C ALA A 322 -2.20 -13.86 18.85
N ASP A 323 -1.31 -14.72 18.33
CA ASP A 323 0.01 -14.96 18.92
C ASP A 323 0.87 -13.68 18.86
N VAL A 324 0.76 -12.88 17.77
CA VAL A 324 1.40 -11.56 17.65
C VAL A 324 0.83 -10.55 18.66
N VAL A 325 -0.49 -10.50 18.85
CA VAL A 325 -1.13 -9.64 19.87
C VAL A 325 -0.71 -10.03 21.29
N ALA A 326 -0.60 -11.33 21.59
CA ALA A 326 -0.11 -11.80 22.87
C ALA A 326 1.34 -11.34 23.14
N GLN A 327 2.20 -11.36 22.12
CA GLN A 327 3.57 -10.83 22.22
C GLN A 327 3.57 -9.32 22.49
N ALA A 328 2.72 -8.55 21.82
CA ALA A 328 2.60 -7.11 22.05
C ALA A 328 2.21 -6.77 23.49
N LYS A 329 1.32 -7.57 24.09
CA LYS A 329 0.91 -7.43 25.50
C LYS A 329 2.03 -7.81 26.47
N ALA A 330 2.77 -8.87 26.16
CA ALA A 330 3.81 -9.39 27.05
C ALA A 330 5.11 -8.58 27.02
N ILE A 331 5.44 -7.95 25.88
CA ILE A 331 6.74 -7.30 25.65
C ILE A 331 6.54 -5.83 25.24
N PRO A 332 6.63 -4.88 26.18
CA PRO A 332 6.39 -3.45 25.91
C PRO A 332 7.24 -2.88 24.77
N GLY A 333 8.49 -3.34 24.64
CA GLY A 333 9.38 -2.91 23.56
C GLY A 333 8.95 -3.32 22.15
N GLN A 334 8.07 -4.32 22.02
CA GLN A 334 7.55 -4.79 20.72
C GLN A 334 6.20 -4.16 20.36
N LEU A 335 5.51 -3.53 21.32
CA LEU A 335 4.15 -3.02 21.16
C LEU A 335 4.01 -2.09 19.95
N ASN A 336 4.83 -1.03 19.88
CA ASN A 336 4.76 -0.05 18.79
C ASN A 336 5.06 -0.71 17.43
N GLY A 337 6.05 -1.60 17.39
CA GLY A 337 6.40 -2.34 16.17
C GLY A 337 5.24 -3.20 15.67
N ILE A 338 4.53 -3.87 16.57
CA ILE A 338 3.38 -4.72 16.24
C ILE A 338 2.17 -3.88 15.81
N LEU A 339 1.82 -2.84 16.57
CA LEU A 339 0.72 -1.92 16.23
C LEU A 339 0.93 -1.30 14.84
N ARG A 340 2.15 -0.84 14.56
CA ARG A 340 2.53 -0.28 13.27
C ARG A 340 2.45 -1.31 12.15
N LEU A 341 3.12 -2.45 12.31
CA LEU A 341 3.29 -3.40 11.22
C LEU A 341 2.04 -4.23 10.97
N HIS A 342 1.23 -4.55 11.98
CA HIS A 342 0.07 -5.43 11.83
C HIS A 342 -1.28 -4.71 11.91
N PHE A 343 -1.35 -3.52 12.51
CA PHE A 343 -2.62 -2.81 12.73
C PHE A 343 -2.68 -1.42 12.09
N CYS A 344 -1.67 -1.06 11.30
CA CYS A 344 -1.60 0.22 10.60
C CYS A 344 -1.71 1.44 11.54
N VAL A 345 -1.20 1.31 12.77
CA VAL A 345 -1.22 2.40 13.76
C VAL A 345 0.10 3.17 13.66
N TRP A 346 0.00 4.45 13.33
CA TRP A 346 1.16 5.35 13.30
C TRP A 346 1.60 5.67 14.73
N THR A 347 2.85 5.36 15.07
CA THR A 347 3.44 5.62 16.40
C THR A 347 4.46 6.75 16.35
N ASP A 348 4.65 7.45 17.47
CA ASP A 348 5.63 8.55 17.62
C ASP A 348 7.05 8.08 17.92
N SER A 349 7.21 6.82 18.31
CA SER A 349 8.50 6.19 18.57
C SER A 349 8.49 4.72 18.16
N SER A 350 9.67 4.17 17.90
CA SER A 350 9.85 2.74 17.64
C SER A 350 9.71 1.89 18.91
N THR A 351 9.92 2.47 20.09
CA THR A 351 9.77 1.82 21.41
C THR A 351 8.94 2.67 22.36
N ALA A 352 7.98 2.05 23.04
CA ALA A 352 7.31 2.68 24.17
C ALA A 352 8.26 2.63 25.39
N TRP A 353 8.54 3.77 26.02
CA TRP A 353 9.40 3.83 27.21
C TRP A 353 8.73 3.20 28.45
N MET A 354 7.41 3.38 28.59
CA MET A 354 6.59 2.80 29.66
C MET A 354 5.31 2.21 29.08
N ALA A 355 4.85 1.08 29.63
CA ALA A 355 3.55 0.51 29.27
C ALA A 355 2.40 1.40 29.77
N ARG A 356 1.29 1.47 29.03
CA ARG A 356 0.10 2.24 29.44
C ARG A 356 -0.41 1.85 30.81
N ALA A 357 -0.46 0.54 31.12
CA ALA A 357 -0.86 0.05 32.44
C ALA A 357 0.05 0.57 33.58
N THR A 358 1.30 0.90 33.31
CA THR A 358 2.21 1.53 34.29
C THR A 358 1.96 3.03 34.40
N LEU A 359 1.68 3.70 33.28
CA LEU A 359 1.53 5.15 33.19
C LEU A 359 0.15 5.63 33.65
N GLU A 360 -0.93 5.02 33.16
CA GLU A 360 -2.32 5.48 33.35
C GLU A 360 -2.68 5.68 34.83
N PRO A 361 -2.35 4.76 35.76
CA PRO A 361 -2.62 4.98 37.19
C PRO A 361 -1.84 6.15 37.81
N ARG A 362 -0.82 6.67 37.10
CA ARG A 362 0.09 7.74 37.54
C ARG A 362 -0.13 9.04 36.79
N ILE A 363 -1.03 9.08 35.82
CA ILE A 363 -1.56 10.33 35.27
C ILE A 363 -2.54 10.88 36.30
N CYS A 364 -2.03 11.65 37.25
CA CYS A 364 -2.81 12.31 38.28
C CYS A 364 -2.40 13.77 38.41
N GLU A 365 -3.28 14.56 39.01
CA GLU A 365 -2.97 15.93 39.35
C GLU A 365 -1.96 15.93 40.52
N PHE A 366 -0.72 16.31 40.22
CA PHE A 366 0.34 16.40 41.22
C PHE A 366 0.18 17.70 42.03
N GLN A 367 -0.09 17.57 43.33
CA GLN A 367 -0.11 18.71 44.25
C GLN A 367 1.21 18.79 45.03
N PRO A 368 2.03 19.85 44.84
CA PRO A 368 3.27 19.99 45.56
C PRO A 368 3.02 20.31 47.04
N VAL A 369 3.72 19.60 47.92
CA VAL A 369 3.71 19.85 49.36
C VAL A 369 4.54 21.10 49.66
N ARG A 370 3.92 22.08 50.30
CA ARG A 370 4.59 23.33 50.67
C ARG A 370 5.67 23.07 51.73
N GLY A 371 6.87 23.58 51.49
CA GLY A 371 8.02 23.41 52.39
C GLY A 371 8.81 22.11 52.21
N ALA A 372 8.36 21.19 51.35
CA ALA A 372 9.11 19.98 51.04
C ALA A 372 10.30 20.25 50.11
N LYS A 373 11.36 19.46 50.28
CA LYS A 373 12.53 19.51 49.39
C LYS A 373 12.09 19.14 47.98
N THR A 374 12.33 20.05 47.03
CA THR A 374 11.88 19.95 45.65
C THR A 374 13.09 19.95 44.72
N TRP A 375 13.09 19.04 43.75
CA TRP A 375 14.09 18.96 42.69
C TRP A 375 13.48 19.45 41.39
N LEU A 376 14.22 20.26 40.65
CA LEU A 376 13.78 20.81 39.37
C LEU A 376 14.64 20.24 38.24
N GLY A 377 13.99 19.82 37.16
CA GLY A 377 14.63 19.47 35.89
C GLY A 377 14.10 20.40 34.80
N LEU A 378 15.01 21.08 34.09
CA LEU A 378 14.68 22.01 33.03
C LEU A 378 15.28 21.52 31.71
N ASP A 379 14.43 21.33 30.71
CA ASP A 379 14.78 20.99 29.35
C ASP A 379 14.43 22.15 28.42
N LEU A 380 15.45 22.76 27.80
CA LEU A 380 15.32 23.99 27.02
C LEU A 380 15.27 23.68 25.52
N SER A 381 14.27 24.23 24.84
CA SER A 381 14.14 24.12 23.39
C SER A 381 15.11 25.05 22.64
N GLN A 382 15.66 24.60 21.52
CA GLN A 382 16.63 25.40 20.75
C GLN A 382 16.02 26.20 19.59
N VAL A 383 15.02 25.67 18.85
CA VAL A 383 14.45 26.37 17.67
C VAL A 383 12.93 26.20 17.52
N ARG A 384 12.39 24.97 17.60
CA ARG A 384 10.96 24.67 17.33
C ARG A 384 10.32 23.67 18.30
N ASP A 385 11.06 23.19 19.28
CA ASP A 385 10.53 22.27 20.31
C ASP A 385 9.93 23.01 21.50
N ILE A 386 9.30 22.25 22.38
CA ILE A 386 8.71 22.75 23.63
C ILE A 386 9.78 22.77 24.71
N THR A 387 9.88 23.87 25.47
CA THR A 387 10.65 23.92 26.72
C THR A 387 9.83 23.32 27.85
N ALA A 388 10.41 22.40 28.62
CA ALA A 388 9.75 21.71 29.71
C ALA A 388 10.47 21.94 31.06
N LEU A 389 9.71 22.31 32.09
CA LEU A 389 10.17 22.36 33.48
C LEU A 389 9.37 21.33 34.29
N ALA A 390 10.08 20.40 34.91
CA ALA A 390 9.50 19.40 35.81
C ALA A 390 9.94 19.66 37.25
N ALA A 391 8.99 19.59 38.18
CA ALA A 391 9.25 19.62 39.61
C ALA A 391 8.94 18.26 40.23
N VAL A 392 9.89 17.70 40.99
CA VAL A 392 9.76 16.40 41.65
C VAL A 392 9.91 16.60 43.15
N GLN A 393 9.02 15.97 43.91
CA GLN A 393 9.13 15.84 45.36
C GLN A 393 9.16 14.36 45.72
N ARG A 394 9.99 14.02 46.68
CA ARG A 394 9.94 12.69 47.31
C ARG A 394 8.86 12.76 48.38
N GLN A 395 7.79 11.98 48.20
CA GLN A 395 6.80 11.77 49.25
C GLN A 395 7.39 10.99 50.41
#